data_AF-K1S7E2-F1
#
_entry.id   AF-K1S7E2-F1
#
_cell.length_a   1.000
_cell.length_b   1.000
_cell.length_c   1.000
_cell.angle_alpha   90.00
_cell.angle_beta   90.00
_cell.angle_gamma   90.00
#
_symmetry.space_group_name_H-M   'P 1'
#
loop_
_entity.id
_entity.type
_entity.pdbx_description
1 polymer ?
#
loop_
_entity_poly.entity_id
_entity_poly.type
_entity_poly.pdbx_seq_one_letter_code
_entity_poly.pdbx_strand_id
1 'polypeptide(L)'
;MQEHPELRGKSIAVCGDPEARHGIVLTASYPAKRMGVKTGMPIWEAKQHCRDLIIVPASYGKYQKYSGYVREVFNDYTDQVESFGLDEAWLDITGSVGLFGSPVKIAKEISVRIKRELGITVSIGVSFNKITAKLGSDYKKPDAIT
;
A
#
# COMPACT_ATOMS: atom_id res chain seq x y z
N MET A 1 11.97 0.05 -2.68
CA MET A 1 12.45 -0.18 -1.30
C MET A 1 12.62 -1.66 -0.98
N GLN A 2 11.73 -2.54 -1.43
CA GLN A 2 11.91 -3.98 -1.19
C GLN A 2 13.04 -4.57 -2.03
N GLU A 3 13.06 -4.26 -3.33
CA GLU A 3 14.16 -4.67 -4.24
C GLU A 3 15.40 -3.77 -4.16
N HIS A 4 15.26 -2.62 -3.51
CA HIS A 4 16.30 -1.60 -3.36
C HIS A 4 16.35 -1.16 -1.89
N PRO A 5 16.93 -1.97 -0.99
CA PRO A 5 16.98 -1.70 0.44
C PRO A 5 17.67 -0.37 0.79
N GLU A 6 18.62 0.08 -0.03
CA GLU A 6 19.35 1.34 0.07
C GLU A 6 18.46 2.59 -0.04
N LEU A 7 17.22 2.43 -0.51
CA LEU A 7 16.21 3.50 -0.60
C LEU A 7 15.33 3.61 0.65
N ARG A 8 15.43 2.66 1.60
CA ARG A 8 14.63 2.68 2.83
C ARG A 8 15.00 3.91 3.66
N GLY A 9 13.97 4.60 4.19
CA GLY A 9 14.14 5.81 4.99
C GLY A 9 14.47 7.09 4.20
N LYS A 10 14.75 7.00 2.89
CA LYS A 10 15.04 8.16 2.05
C LYS A 10 13.77 8.80 1.49
N SER A 11 13.85 10.08 1.16
CA SER A 11 12.81 10.81 0.43
C SER A 11 12.80 10.38 -1.02
N ILE A 12 11.95 9.40 -1.33
CA ILE A 12 11.75 8.89 -2.69
C ILE A 12 10.35 9.21 -3.21
N ALA A 13 10.23 9.40 -4.53
CA ALA A 13 8.97 9.45 -5.26
C ALA A 13 9.04 8.55 -6.50
N VAL A 14 7.97 7.80 -6.73
CA VAL A 14 7.75 7.12 -8.02
C VAL A 14 7.03 8.11 -8.91
N CYS A 15 7.62 8.40 -10.07
CA CYS A 15 7.07 9.37 -11.01
C CYS A 15 6.72 8.70 -12.35
N GLY A 16 5.86 9.36 -13.11
CA GLY A 16 5.77 9.13 -14.56
C GLY A 16 7.07 9.49 -15.27
N ASP A 17 7.08 9.44 -16.60
CA ASP A 17 8.27 9.76 -17.40
C ASP A 17 8.89 11.11 -16.98
N PRO A 18 10.12 11.12 -16.42
CA PRO A 18 10.78 12.35 -15.98
C PRO A 18 11.15 13.29 -17.13
N GLU A 19 11.34 12.77 -18.34
CA GLU A 19 11.67 13.54 -19.54
C GLU A 19 10.41 14.13 -20.18
N ALA A 20 9.23 13.57 -19.87
CA ALA A 20 7.98 14.16 -20.28
C ALA A 20 7.71 15.44 -19.48
N ARG A 21 7.43 16.55 -20.21
CA ARG A 21 7.10 17.86 -19.63
C ARG A 21 5.95 17.84 -18.60
N HIS A 22 5.11 16.81 -18.65
CA HIS A 22 3.94 16.63 -17.78
C HIS A 22 4.11 15.46 -16.80
N GLY A 23 5.34 15.03 -16.52
CA GLY A 23 5.61 14.00 -15.53
C GLY A 23 5.10 14.42 -14.15
N ILE A 24 4.34 13.54 -13.51
CA ILE A 24 3.77 13.73 -12.18
C ILE A 24 4.25 12.66 -11.20
N VAL A 25 4.16 12.98 -9.91
CA VAL A 25 4.36 12.02 -8.81
C VAL A 25 3.17 11.07 -8.75
N LEU A 26 3.43 9.77 -8.93
CA LEU A 26 2.44 8.70 -8.80
C LEU A 26 2.25 8.31 -7.33
N THR A 27 3.35 8.20 -6.59
CA THR A 27 3.34 8.01 -5.14
C THR A 27 4.65 8.49 -4.54
N ALA A 28 4.61 8.83 -3.25
CA ALA A 28 5.77 9.31 -2.52
C ALA A 28 5.92 8.56 -1.19
N SER A 29 7.16 8.37 -0.78
CA SER A 29 7.50 7.82 0.54
C SER A 29 7.05 8.75 1.67
N TYR A 30 6.86 8.20 2.87
CA TYR A 30 6.49 9.01 4.05
C TYR A 30 7.47 10.15 4.35
N PRO A 31 8.81 9.99 4.25
CA PRO A 31 9.74 11.12 4.35
C PRO A 31 9.47 12.22 3.32
N ALA A 32 9.27 11.88 2.05
CA ALA A 32 8.94 12.86 1.01
C ALA A 32 7.58 13.55 1.25
N LYS A 33 6.56 12.80 1.70
CA LYS A 33 5.24 13.35 2.05
C LYS A 33 5.33 14.37 3.19
N ARG A 34 6.18 14.13 4.19
CA ARG A 34 6.42 15.09 5.29
C ARG A 34 7.05 16.40 4.80
N MET A 35 7.78 16.38 3.69
CA MET A 35 8.34 17.57 3.05
C MET A 35 7.33 18.30 2.15
N GLY A 36 6.10 17.79 2.02
CA GLY A 36 5.04 18.40 1.22
C GLY A 36 4.85 17.80 -0.17
N VAL A 37 5.63 16.77 -0.56
CA VAL A 37 5.45 16.07 -1.84
C VAL A 37 4.13 15.30 -1.83
N LYS A 38 3.28 15.52 -2.83
CA LYS A 38 1.94 14.91 -2.96
C LYS A 38 1.80 14.10 -4.24
N THR A 39 0.95 13.09 -4.22
CA THR A 39 0.52 12.39 -5.45
C THR A 39 -0.21 13.38 -6.36
N GLY A 40 0.03 13.28 -7.68
CA GLY A 40 -0.51 14.19 -8.69
C GLY A 40 0.31 15.47 -8.89
N MET A 41 1.27 15.76 -8.00
CA MET A 41 2.14 16.93 -8.11
C MET A 41 3.09 16.79 -9.31
N PRO A 42 3.28 17.84 -10.13
CA PRO A 42 4.32 17.87 -11.15
C PRO A 42 5.71 17.62 -10.55
N ILE A 43 6.59 16.93 -11.29
CA ILE A 43 7.93 16.58 -10.81
C ILE A 43 8.75 17.82 -10.42
N TRP A 44 8.63 18.91 -11.17
CA TRP A 44 9.35 20.15 -10.88
C TRP A 44 8.92 20.76 -9.54
N GLU A 45 7.63 20.73 -9.21
CA GLU A 45 7.08 21.21 -7.95
C GLU A 45 7.50 20.31 -6.79
N ALA A 46 7.48 18.98 -7.01
CA ALA A 46 7.96 18.02 -6.03
C ALA A 46 9.43 18.24 -5.65
N LYS A 47 10.29 18.59 -6.62
CA LYS A 47 11.70 18.96 -6.38
C LYS A 47 11.87 20.28 -5.65
N GLN A 48 10.91 21.21 -5.74
CA GLN A 48 10.93 22.44 -4.95
C GLN A 48 10.62 22.17 -3.48
N HIS A 49 9.68 21.26 -3.20
CA HIS A 49 9.38 20.81 -1.83
C HIS A 49 10.50 19.99 -1.19
N CYS A 50 11.16 19.14 -1.98
CA CYS A 50 12.24 18.28 -1.50
C CYS A 50 13.39 18.26 -2.53
N ARG A 51 14.44 19.05 -2.26
CA ARG A 51 15.57 19.21 -3.19
C ARG A 51 16.35 17.91 -3.41
N ASP A 52 16.43 17.08 -2.37
CA ASP A 52 17.09 15.77 -2.40
C ASP A 52 16.13 14.62 -2.76
N LEU A 53 15.00 14.93 -3.42
CA LEU A 53 14.00 13.93 -3.80
C LEU A 53 14.58 12.95 -4.84
N ILE A 54 14.64 11.68 -4.47
CA ILE A 54 15.06 10.61 -5.35
C ILE A 54 13.87 10.19 -6.20
N ILE A 55 13.99 10.38 -7.51
CA ILE A 55 12.98 9.96 -8.49
C ILE A 55 13.26 8.53 -8.92
N VAL A 56 12.24 7.70 -8.85
CA VAL A 56 12.29 6.30 -9.29
C VAL A 56 11.27 6.11 -10.42
N PRO A 57 11.64 5.45 -11.53
CA PRO A 57 10.70 5.16 -12.61
C PRO A 57 9.62 4.16 -12.17
N ALA A 58 8.42 4.31 -12.72
CA ALA A 58 7.34 3.37 -12.48
C ALA A 58 7.64 1.98 -13.07
N SER A 59 7.35 0.92 -12.31
CA SER A 59 7.48 -0.47 -12.77
C SER A 59 6.19 -1.26 -12.51
N TYR A 60 5.22 -1.11 -13.41
CA TYR A 60 3.89 -1.69 -13.25
C TYR A 60 3.88 -3.22 -13.15
N GLY A 61 4.75 -3.91 -13.89
CA GLY A 61 4.85 -5.37 -13.82
C GLY A 61 5.25 -5.87 -12.42
N LYS A 62 6.13 -5.12 -11.73
CA LYS A 62 6.49 -5.44 -10.34
C LYS A 62 5.31 -5.20 -9.40
N TYR A 63 4.59 -4.10 -9.59
CA TYR A 63 3.44 -3.78 -8.73
C TYR A 63 2.32 -4.83 -8.86
N GLN A 64 2.03 -5.26 -10.08
CA GLN A 64 1.09 -6.35 -10.36
C GLN A 64 1.54 -7.67 -9.73
N LYS A 65 2.83 -8.01 -9.81
CA LYS A 65 3.38 -9.23 -9.20
C LYS A 65 3.18 -9.24 -7.68
N TYR A 66 3.54 -8.15 -6.99
CA TYR A 66 3.35 -8.07 -5.53
C TYR A 66 1.87 -8.00 -5.13
N SER A 67 1.02 -7.34 -5.93
CA SER A 67 -0.43 -7.35 -5.75
C SER A 67 -0.99 -8.78 -5.83
N GLY A 68 -0.53 -9.58 -6.80
CA GLY A 68 -0.87 -11.00 -6.94
C GLY A 68 -0.52 -11.81 -5.69
N TYR A 69 0.71 -11.67 -5.19
CA TYR A 69 1.14 -12.36 -3.97
C TYR A 69 0.32 -11.99 -2.72
N VAL A 70 -0.03 -10.71 -2.57
CA VAL A 70 -0.91 -10.27 -1.47
C VAL A 70 -2.30 -10.91 -1.60
N ARG A 71 -2.82 -11.02 -2.82
CA ARG A 71 -4.13 -11.66 -3.09
C ARG A 71 -4.11 -13.16 -2.81
N GLU A 72 -3.00 -13.85 -3.10
CA GLU A 72 -2.83 -15.25 -2.72
C GLU A 72 -2.96 -15.41 -1.19
N VAL A 73 -2.31 -14.53 -0.42
CA VAL A 73 -2.47 -14.53 1.05
C VAL A 73 -3.92 -14.28 1.46
N PHE A 74 -4.65 -13.39 0.79
CA PHE A 74 -6.06 -13.13 1.11
C PHE A 74 -6.95 -14.35 0.85
N ASN A 75 -6.73 -15.05 -0.27
CA ASN A 75 -7.50 -16.22 -0.68
C ASN A 75 -7.37 -17.40 0.28
N ASP A 76 -6.31 -17.44 1.09
CA ASP A 76 -6.15 -18.46 2.14
C ASP A 76 -7.12 -18.27 3.33
N TYR A 77 -7.69 -17.07 3.50
CA TYR A 77 -8.62 -16.78 4.61
C TYR A 77 -10.07 -16.77 4.17
N THR A 78 -10.36 -16.44 2.91
CA THR A 78 -11.71 -16.39 2.36
C THR A 78 -11.68 -16.48 0.84
N ASP A 79 -12.69 -17.13 0.27
CA ASP A 79 -12.96 -17.13 -1.17
C ASP A 79 -13.69 -15.85 -1.64
N GLN A 80 -14.17 -15.04 -0.70
CA GLN A 80 -14.87 -13.77 -0.97
C GLN A 80 -13.91 -12.58 -0.93
N VAL A 81 -13.05 -12.49 -1.93
CA VAL A 81 -12.09 -11.40 -2.11
C VAL A 81 -12.49 -10.51 -3.29
N GLU A 82 -12.76 -9.23 -3.02
CA GLU A 82 -13.08 -8.24 -4.03
C GLU A 82 -11.95 -7.21 -4.15
N SER A 83 -11.27 -7.17 -5.28
CA SER A 83 -10.13 -6.27 -5.48
C SER A 83 -10.54 -4.92 -6.05
N PHE A 84 -9.84 -3.89 -5.63
CA PHE A 84 -10.03 -2.51 -6.05
C PHE A 84 -8.68 -1.89 -6.43
N GLY A 85 -8.27 -2.10 -7.67
CA GLY A 85 -6.94 -1.70 -8.14
C GLY A 85 -5.84 -2.65 -7.69
N LEU A 86 -4.63 -2.12 -7.51
CA LEU A 86 -3.43 -2.91 -7.21
C LEU A 86 -3.17 -3.08 -5.71
N ASP A 87 -3.59 -2.13 -4.89
CA ASP A 87 -3.20 -2.03 -3.48
C ASP A 87 -4.39 -2.07 -2.50
N GLU A 88 -5.63 -2.22 -2.98
CA GLU A 88 -6.82 -2.30 -2.14
C GLU A 88 -7.68 -3.54 -2.48
N ALA A 89 -8.27 -4.14 -1.45
CA ALA A 89 -9.24 -5.23 -1.56
C ALA A 89 -10.17 -5.27 -0.34
N TRP A 90 -11.37 -5.80 -0.53
CA TRP A 90 -12.31 -6.18 0.52
C TRP A 90 -12.36 -7.69 0.66
N LEU A 91 -12.41 -8.15 1.91
CA LEU A 91 -12.52 -9.56 2.26
C LEU A 91 -13.79 -9.73 3.10
N ASP A 92 -14.71 -10.58 2.67
CA ASP A 92 -15.78 -11.06 3.56
C ASP A 92 -15.26 -12.27 4.34
N ILE A 93 -15.08 -12.08 5.64
CA ILE A 93 -14.53 -13.10 6.55
C ILE A 93 -15.63 -13.72 7.43
N THR A 94 -16.92 -13.47 7.15
CA THR A 94 -18.04 -13.94 7.97
C THR A 94 -18.02 -15.45 8.15
N GLY A 95 -17.76 -16.20 7.06
CA GLY A 95 -17.62 -17.66 7.10
C GLY A 95 -16.30 -18.16 7.71
N SER A 96 -15.30 -17.29 7.80
CA SER A 96 -13.93 -17.64 8.19
C SER A 96 -13.69 -17.54 9.70
N VAL A 97 -14.57 -16.83 10.43
CA VAL A 97 -14.42 -16.60 11.89
C VAL A 97 -14.33 -17.91 12.68
N GLY A 98 -15.06 -18.96 12.26
CA GLY A 98 -15.02 -20.27 12.92
C GLY A 98 -13.67 -21.00 12.78
N LEU A 99 -12.91 -20.72 11.71
CA LEU A 99 -11.64 -21.38 11.41
C LEU A 99 -10.44 -20.60 11.97
N PHE A 100 -10.46 -19.27 11.82
CA PHE A 100 -9.30 -18.42 12.12
C PHE A 100 -9.48 -17.58 13.39
N GLY A 101 -10.71 -17.47 13.91
CA GLY A 101 -11.06 -16.73 15.12
C GLY A 101 -11.61 -15.33 14.83
N SER A 102 -11.54 -14.44 15.83
CA SER A 102 -12.14 -13.10 15.72
C SER A 102 -11.65 -12.29 14.50
N PRO A 103 -12.46 -11.40 13.92
CA PRO A 103 -12.06 -10.53 12.80
C PRO A 103 -10.74 -9.78 13.00
N VAL A 104 -10.50 -9.24 14.19
CA VAL A 104 -9.25 -8.54 14.53
C VAL A 104 -8.05 -9.48 14.56
N LYS A 105 -8.24 -10.74 14.97
CA LYS A 105 -7.19 -11.77 14.93
C LYS A 105 -6.83 -12.12 13.48
N ILE A 106 -7.83 -12.31 12.61
CA ILE A 106 -7.63 -12.55 11.18
C ILE A 106 -6.84 -11.40 10.54
N ALA A 107 -7.25 -10.15 10.80
CA ALA A 107 -6.56 -8.97 10.30
C ALA A 107 -5.08 -8.90 10.77
N LYS A 108 -4.82 -9.21 12.05
CA LYS A 108 -3.45 -9.27 12.59
C LYS A 108 -2.61 -10.34 11.92
N GLU A 109 -3.20 -11.53 11.72
CA GLU A 109 -2.51 -12.65 11.08
C GLU A 109 -2.15 -12.32 9.62
N ILE A 110 -3.10 -11.79 8.85
CA ILE A 110 -2.87 -11.30 7.48
C ILE A 110 -1.75 -10.26 7.44
N SER A 111 -1.82 -9.24 8.30
CA SER A 111 -0.81 -8.17 8.36
C SER A 111 0.60 -8.71 8.66
N VAL A 112 0.72 -9.57 9.68
CA VAL A 112 2.00 -10.20 10.05
C VAL A 112 2.51 -11.10 8.93
N ARG A 113 1.62 -11.88 8.31
CA ARG A 113 1.96 -12.82 7.24
C ARG A 113 2.48 -12.10 6.00
N ILE A 114 1.79 -11.07 5.54
CA ILE A 114 2.23 -10.24 4.40
C ILE A 114 3.59 -9.59 4.70
N LYS A 115 3.78 -9.07 5.91
CA LYS A 115 5.05 -8.46 6.33
C LYS A 115 6.19 -9.47 6.36
N ARG A 116 5.93 -10.69 6.83
CA ARG A 116 6.92 -11.78 6.89
C ARG A 116 7.27 -12.34 5.51
N GLU A 117 6.27 -12.63 4.68
CA GLU A 117 6.43 -13.33 3.41
C GLU A 117 6.87 -12.39 2.28
N LEU A 118 6.35 -11.17 2.26
CA LEU A 118 6.54 -10.23 1.15
C LEU A 118 7.39 -9.01 1.53
N GLY A 119 7.63 -8.78 2.82
CA GLY A 119 8.42 -7.65 3.31
C GLY A 119 7.73 -6.29 3.14
N ILE A 120 6.41 -6.27 2.91
CA ILE A 120 5.60 -5.06 2.77
C ILE A 120 4.58 -4.96 3.92
N THR A 121 4.17 -3.74 4.23
CA THR A 121 3.19 -3.47 5.29
C THR A 121 1.83 -3.15 4.67
N VAL A 122 0.76 -3.55 5.34
CA VAL A 122 -0.63 -3.23 4.96
C VAL A 122 -1.32 -2.49 6.09
N SER A 123 -2.37 -1.74 5.77
CA SER A 123 -3.27 -1.16 6.77
C SER A 123 -4.67 -1.71 6.56
N ILE A 124 -5.29 -2.21 7.62
CA ILE A 124 -6.53 -3.00 7.56
C ILE A 124 -7.58 -2.34 8.45
N GLY A 125 -8.74 -2.03 7.86
CA GLY A 125 -9.91 -1.61 8.61
C GLY A 125 -10.91 -2.76 8.72
N VAL A 126 -11.32 -3.08 9.93
CA VAL A 126 -12.25 -4.18 10.21
C VAL A 126 -13.59 -3.57 10.61
N SER A 127 -14.64 -3.89 9.86
CA SER A 127 -15.99 -3.42 10.18
C SER A 127 -17.06 -4.33 9.59
N PHE A 128 -18.31 -4.02 9.89
CA PHE A 128 -19.50 -4.74 9.42
C PHE A 128 -19.95 -4.34 8.00
N ASN A 129 -19.29 -3.35 7.38
CA ASN A 129 -19.52 -3.00 5.98
C ASN A 129 -18.26 -2.41 5.32
N LYS A 130 -18.26 -2.41 3.97
CA LYS A 130 -17.14 -1.95 3.14
C LYS A 130 -16.77 -0.48 3.37
N ILE A 131 -17.75 0.40 3.58
CA ILE A 131 -17.55 1.86 3.70
C ILE A 131 -16.76 2.17 4.98
N THR A 132 -17.23 1.64 6.11
CA THR A 132 -16.60 1.85 7.41
C THR A 132 -15.28 1.10 7.52
N ALA A 133 -15.14 -0.06 6.86
CA ALA A 133 -13.86 -0.77 6.73
C ALA A 133 -12.83 0.07 5.95
N LYS A 134 -13.23 0.72 4.85
CA LYS A 134 -12.37 1.64 4.09
C LYS A 134 -11.94 2.85 4.93
N LEU A 135 -12.88 3.45 5.66
CA LEU A 135 -12.58 4.56 6.57
C LEU A 135 -11.57 4.14 7.65
N GLY A 136 -11.77 2.95 8.24
CA GLY A 136 -10.84 2.38 9.21
C GLY A 136 -9.44 2.20 8.61
N SER A 137 -9.34 1.59 7.43
CA SER A 137 -8.04 1.31 6.80
C SER A 137 -7.24 2.57 6.51
N ASP A 138 -7.90 3.72 6.29
CA ASP A 138 -7.27 5.03 6.12
C ASP A 138 -6.95 5.76 7.44
N TYR A 139 -7.65 5.43 8.54
CA TYR A 139 -7.64 6.22 9.79
C TYR A 139 -6.26 6.29 10.47
N LYS A 140 -5.48 5.19 10.46
CA LYS A 140 -4.17 5.10 11.14
C LYS A 140 -3.02 4.68 10.22
N LYS A 141 -3.11 4.89 8.91
CA LYS A 141 -2.01 4.56 7.98
C LYS A 141 -0.69 5.22 8.41
N PRO A 142 0.49 4.57 8.24
CA PRO A 142 0.73 3.20 7.73
C PRO A 142 0.72 2.09 8.80
N ASP A 143 0.76 0.82 8.32
CA ASP A 143 1.02 -0.40 9.12
C ASP A 143 0.14 -0.53 10.38
N ALA A 144 -1.17 -0.30 10.21
CA ALA A 144 -2.12 -0.26 11.32
C ALA A 144 -3.36 -1.12 11.08
N ILE A 145 -3.98 -1.55 12.18
CA ILE A 145 -5.26 -2.25 12.19
C ILE A 145 -6.22 -1.44 13.03
N THR A 146 -7.42 -1.19 12.51
CA THR A 146 -8.46 -0.37 13.14
C THR A 146 -9.79 -1.07 13.09
#